data_AF-A0A7R9C0Z5-F1
#
_entry.id   AF-A0A7R9C0Z5-F1
#
_cell.length_a   1.000
_cell.length_b   1.000
_cell.length_c   1.000
_cell.angle_alpha   90.00
_cell.angle_beta   90.00
_cell.angle_gamma   90.00
#
_symmetry.space_group_name_H-M   'P 1'
#
loop_
_entity.id
_entity.type
_entity.pdbx_description
1 polymer ?
#
loop_
_entity_poly.entity_id
_entity_poly.type
_entity_poly.pdbx_seq_one_letter_code
_entity_poly.pdbx_strand_id
1 'polypeptide(L)'
;VNVTLEASSWARAQWKENISQFDLSELHKSAEHERLSRLFKAVEVLGFAALDDDKLAQRTNIESDMTSIYSSAKICPFDKQNCDLKKDTTWSLEPELTELFRVQPEKENFEKLEYVWAKWRDASGKLIRQKYLDYVRLSNEAAIANKLKPFYQELHAYVRHKLRQFYGEEKISAAGPIPAHVLGMYTSYCLCRQNLLEEARNMWAQNWESIFPAVSEFKTKSLDVTDEMLKQNYTVRRMFEISDKFFEDLGLISVNDGAADFYGLSMLERPEDGREVVCHASAWDFSATNKLPGDFRIKMCTRVNMNDLIVVHHELGHIQYGFQYVNQSPLFRDGANPGFHEAIGDTLALSVSTPKHLKSIGLLSEDFKVDDEAELAFLLRMALEKVAFLPFSYAMDLYRWKIFDGSITTKNLNSEWWKLREGFQGITPPLKRSEEDFDAGSKFHVAAGVPYIRYFVAFIL
;
A
#
# COMPACT_ATOMS: atom_id res chain seq x y z
N VAL A 1 2.99 -20.88 21.84
CA VAL A 1 4.38 -21.07 21.35
C VAL A 1 4.78 -19.80 20.60
N ASN A 2 6.01 -19.30 20.74
CA ASN A 2 6.48 -18.18 19.93
C ASN A 2 7.10 -18.76 18.65
N VAL A 3 6.31 -18.75 17.56
CA VAL A 3 6.68 -19.35 16.28
C VAL A 3 7.93 -18.71 15.68
N THR A 4 8.16 -17.41 15.90
CA THR A 4 9.35 -16.71 15.41
C THR A 4 10.63 -17.19 16.11
N LEU A 5 10.58 -17.45 17.43
CA LEU A 5 11.71 -18.02 18.17
C LEU A 5 11.95 -19.48 17.77
N GLU A 6 10.90 -20.28 17.60
CA GLU A 6 11.01 -21.69 17.22
C GLU A 6 11.61 -21.85 15.80
N ALA A 7 11.08 -21.11 14.82
CA ALA A 7 11.59 -21.08 13.46
C ALA A 7 13.04 -20.56 13.38
N SER A 8 13.39 -19.55 14.17
CA SER A 8 14.77 -19.02 14.22
C SER A 8 15.73 -19.96 14.93
N SER A 9 15.28 -20.68 15.95
CA SER A 9 16.07 -21.73 16.61
C SER A 9 16.36 -22.89 15.66
N TRP A 10 15.34 -23.34 14.92
CA TRP A 10 15.51 -24.31 13.84
C TRP A 10 16.47 -23.81 12.76
N ALA A 11 16.31 -22.57 12.30
CA ALA A 11 17.20 -21.97 11.28
C ALA A 11 18.67 -21.90 11.75
N ARG A 12 18.93 -21.48 13.00
CA ARG A 12 20.29 -21.50 13.59
C ARG A 12 20.87 -22.92 13.69
N ALA A 13 20.05 -23.90 14.08
CA ALA A 13 20.48 -25.30 14.15
C ALA A 13 20.87 -25.83 12.76
N GLN A 14 19.98 -25.68 11.77
CA GLN A 14 20.24 -26.08 10.38
C GLN A 14 21.44 -25.35 9.78
N TRP A 15 21.62 -24.06 10.06
CA TRP A 15 22.80 -23.31 9.61
C TRP A 15 24.09 -23.89 10.20
N LYS A 16 24.13 -24.10 11.52
CA LYS A 16 25.32 -24.58 12.24
C LYS A 16 25.69 -26.03 11.88
N GLU A 17 24.69 -26.88 11.66
CA GLU A 17 24.88 -28.31 11.37
C GLU A 17 25.14 -28.55 9.88
N ASN A 18 24.39 -27.88 9.00
CA ASN A 18 24.29 -28.25 7.58
C ASN A 18 24.76 -27.18 6.59
N ILE A 19 25.07 -25.93 7.02
CA ILE A 19 25.51 -24.84 6.13
C ILE A 19 26.93 -24.37 6.48
N SER A 20 27.21 -24.02 7.73
CA SER A 20 28.48 -23.40 8.17
C SER A 20 29.69 -24.35 8.16
N GLN A 21 29.52 -25.58 7.69
CA GLN A 21 30.56 -26.60 7.54
C GLN A 21 31.14 -26.64 6.11
N PHE A 22 30.54 -25.91 5.16
CA PHE A 22 30.90 -25.95 3.74
C PHE A 22 31.61 -24.67 3.29
N ASP A 23 32.71 -24.82 2.53
CA ASP A 23 33.26 -23.71 1.73
C ASP A 23 32.45 -23.59 0.43
N LEU A 24 31.61 -22.56 0.38
CA LEU A 24 30.72 -22.29 -0.75
C LEU A 24 31.38 -21.41 -1.84
N SER A 25 32.64 -21.00 -1.65
CA SER A 25 33.29 -20.02 -2.53
C SER A 25 33.54 -20.52 -3.95
N GLU A 26 33.71 -21.83 -4.16
CA GLU A 26 33.76 -22.45 -5.49
C GLU A 26 32.37 -22.70 -6.08
N LEU A 27 31.39 -23.11 -5.25
CA LEU A 27 29.99 -23.23 -5.67
C LEU A 27 29.44 -21.90 -6.22
N HIS A 28 29.85 -20.78 -5.63
CA HIS A 28 29.44 -19.45 -6.07
C HIS A 28 30.15 -18.94 -7.34
N LYS A 29 31.22 -19.61 -7.79
CA LYS A 29 31.89 -19.36 -9.08
C LYS A 29 31.35 -20.26 -10.20
N SER A 30 30.80 -21.44 -9.86
CA SER A 30 30.31 -22.42 -10.84
C SER A 30 28.97 -22.01 -11.47
N ALA A 31 28.99 -21.68 -12.76
CA ALA A 31 27.79 -21.42 -13.55
C ALA A 31 26.89 -22.66 -13.70
N GLU A 32 27.48 -23.86 -13.75
CA GLU A 32 26.76 -25.14 -13.86
C GLU A 32 25.82 -25.40 -12.66
N HIS A 33 26.13 -24.79 -11.51
CA HIS A 33 25.41 -24.98 -10.25
C HIS A 33 24.60 -23.76 -9.81
N GLU A 34 24.22 -22.86 -10.74
CA GLU A 34 23.59 -21.58 -10.39
C GLU A 34 22.37 -21.73 -9.47
N ARG A 35 21.49 -22.71 -9.75
CA ARG A 35 20.31 -22.98 -8.90
C ARG A 35 20.69 -23.39 -7.47
N LEU A 36 21.76 -24.17 -7.30
CA LEU A 36 22.25 -24.61 -5.99
C LEU A 36 22.98 -23.47 -5.26
N SER A 37 23.80 -22.71 -6.00
CA SER A 37 24.47 -21.48 -5.55
C SER A 37 23.47 -20.43 -5.03
N ARG A 38 22.32 -20.25 -5.72
CA ARG A 38 21.21 -19.40 -5.27
C ARG A 38 20.54 -19.92 -3.99
N LEU A 39 20.31 -21.24 -3.85
CA LEU A 39 19.79 -21.83 -2.60
C LEU A 39 20.72 -21.56 -1.42
N PHE A 40 22.02 -21.83 -1.58
CA PHE A 40 23.00 -21.66 -0.51
C PHE A 40 23.13 -20.20 -0.07
N LYS A 41 23.14 -19.22 -0.99
CA LYS A 41 23.12 -17.78 -0.63
C LYS A 41 21.90 -17.37 0.18
N ALA A 42 20.74 -18.00 -0.05
CA ALA A 42 19.51 -17.71 0.68
C ALA A 42 19.51 -18.25 2.13
N VAL A 43 20.30 -19.31 2.42
CA VAL A 43 20.40 -19.90 3.77
C VAL A 43 21.69 -19.55 4.51
N GLU A 44 22.76 -19.15 3.81
CA GLU A 44 24.00 -18.64 4.40
C GLU A 44 23.73 -17.40 5.28
N VAL A 45 22.82 -16.53 4.83
CA VAL A 45 22.42 -15.31 5.54
C VAL A 45 21.25 -15.60 6.47
N LEU A 46 21.54 -15.92 7.74
CA LEU A 46 20.55 -16.12 8.82
C LEU A 46 19.57 -14.96 9.06
N GLY A 47 19.83 -13.77 8.50
CA GLY A 47 18.99 -12.58 8.70
C GLY A 47 18.82 -12.27 10.20
N PHE A 48 17.57 -12.07 10.64
CA PHE A 48 17.27 -11.82 12.05
C PHE A 48 17.45 -13.05 12.96
N ALA A 49 17.50 -14.27 12.43
CA ALA A 49 17.77 -15.46 13.25
C ALA A 49 19.22 -15.51 13.75
N ALA A 50 20.11 -14.64 13.26
CA ALA A 50 21.45 -14.44 13.82
C ALA A 50 21.46 -13.76 15.20
N LEU A 51 20.33 -13.19 15.64
CA LEU A 51 20.17 -12.64 16.99
C LEU A 51 20.03 -13.76 18.03
N ASP A 52 20.54 -13.49 19.24
CA ASP A 52 20.19 -14.23 20.44
C ASP A 52 18.70 -14.09 20.79
N ASP A 53 18.14 -15.10 21.47
CA ASP A 53 16.69 -15.20 21.66
C ASP A 53 16.08 -14.06 22.46
N ASP A 54 16.81 -13.45 23.40
CA ASP A 54 16.35 -12.27 24.13
C ASP A 54 16.21 -11.05 23.20
N LYS A 55 17.22 -10.78 22.36
CA LYS A 55 17.15 -9.69 21.36
C LYS A 55 16.17 -9.98 20.23
N LEU A 56 16.01 -11.24 19.83
CA LEU A 56 15.04 -11.64 18.83
C LEU A 56 13.60 -11.49 19.36
N ALA A 57 13.33 -11.97 20.58
CA ALA A 57 12.06 -11.75 21.26
C ALA A 57 11.79 -10.26 21.46
N GLN A 58 12.80 -9.48 21.86
CA GLN A 58 12.69 -8.03 21.97
C GLN A 58 12.36 -7.39 20.61
N ARG A 59 13.01 -7.79 19.50
CA ARG A 59 12.68 -7.28 18.16
C ARG A 59 11.26 -7.66 17.74
N THR A 60 10.86 -8.92 17.89
CA THR A 60 9.52 -9.41 17.53
C THR A 60 8.43 -8.73 18.36
N ASN A 61 8.68 -8.50 19.65
CA ASN A 61 7.79 -7.73 20.50
C ASN A 61 7.73 -6.27 20.03
N ILE A 62 8.85 -5.60 19.76
CA ILE A 62 8.87 -4.23 19.20
C ILE A 62 8.13 -4.15 17.86
N GLU A 63 8.28 -5.14 16.97
CA GLU A 63 7.61 -5.18 15.65
C GLU A 63 6.10 -5.40 15.80
N SER A 64 5.70 -6.27 16.73
CA SER A 64 4.31 -6.48 17.14
C SER A 64 3.72 -5.23 17.84
N ASP A 65 4.47 -4.57 18.71
CA ASP A 65 4.06 -3.39 19.46
C ASP A 65 3.93 -2.18 18.53
N MET A 66 4.86 -1.97 17.60
CA MET A 66 4.75 -0.89 16.59
C MET A 66 3.58 -1.13 15.64
N THR A 67 3.35 -2.38 15.23
CA THR A 67 2.17 -2.74 14.41
C THR A 67 0.88 -2.56 15.20
N SER A 68 0.85 -2.97 16.47
CA SER A 68 -0.29 -2.84 17.38
C SER A 68 -0.61 -1.38 17.72
N ILE A 69 0.41 -0.56 18.02
CA ILE A 69 0.29 0.89 18.18
C ILE A 69 -0.28 1.49 16.89
N TYR A 70 0.22 1.09 15.72
CA TYR A 70 -0.31 1.59 14.45
C TYR A 70 -1.77 1.18 14.19
N SER A 71 -2.17 -0.06 14.52
CA SER A 71 -3.54 -0.55 14.25
C SER A 71 -4.57 -0.17 15.31
N SER A 72 -4.14 0.06 16.56
CA SER A 72 -5.02 0.35 17.71
C SER A 72 -4.93 1.79 18.21
N ALA A 73 -4.01 2.62 17.70
CA ALA A 73 -3.97 4.04 18.06
C ALA A 73 -5.28 4.74 17.72
N LYS A 74 -5.67 5.64 18.62
CA LYS A 74 -6.90 6.44 18.54
C LYS A 74 -6.55 7.86 18.97
N ILE A 75 -7.13 8.87 18.33
CA ILE A 75 -7.00 10.27 18.70
C ILE A 75 -8.33 10.80 19.26
N CYS A 76 -8.28 11.93 19.95
CA CYS A 76 -9.50 12.60 20.38
C CYS A 76 -10.24 13.25 19.20
N PRO A 77 -11.57 13.33 19.23
CA PRO A 77 -12.34 14.12 18.27
C PRO A 77 -11.88 15.57 18.24
N PHE A 78 -11.81 16.19 17.06
CA PHE A 78 -11.49 17.62 16.90
C PHE A 78 -12.40 18.52 17.74
N ASP A 79 -13.66 18.12 17.90
CA ASP A 79 -14.69 18.85 18.62
C ASP A 79 -14.64 18.58 20.15
N LYS A 80 -13.80 17.64 20.61
CA LYS A 80 -13.50 17.32 22.01
C LYS A 80 -12.03 16.91 22.19
N GLN A 81 -11.10 17.82 21.91
CA GLN A 81 -9.66 17.53 21.82
C GLN A 81 -9.01 17.04 23.13
N ASN A 82 -9.63 17.34 24.28
CA ASN A 82 -9.23 16.86 25.60
C ASN A 82 -10.15 15.72 26.04
N CYS A 83 -9.91 14.51 25.53
CA CYS A 83 -10.69 13.31 25.83
C CYS A 83 -9.86 12.27 26.61
N ASP A 84 -10.52 11.41 27.39
CA ASP A 84 -9.90 10.22 27.95
C ASP A 84 -9.95 9.09 26.91
N LEU A 85 -8.79 8.79 26.30
CA LEU A 85 -8.67 7.77 25.23
C LEU A 85 -9.14 6.35 25.64
N LYS A 86 -9.44 6.09 26.92
CA LYS A 86 -9.94 4.82 27.44
C LYS A 86 -11.41 4.85 27.89
N LYS A 87 -12.09 6.01 27.84
CA LYS A 87 -13.47 6.18 28.34
C LYS A 87 -14.37 7.03 27.46
N ASP A 88 -13.81 7.95 26.68
CA ASP A 88 -14.54 8.79 25.74
C ASP A 88 -14.63 8.16 24.35
N THR A 89 -15.55 8.66 23.52
CA THR A 89 -15.53 8.43 22.08
C THR A 89 -14.19 8.93 21.50
N THR A 90 -13.51 8.06 20.75
CA THR A 90 -12.22 8.32 20.10
C THR A 90 -12.31 8.00 18.60
N TRP A 91 -11.31 8.44 17.84
CA TRP A 91 -11.22 8.19 16.40
C TRP A 91 -9.98 7.35 16.08
N SER A 92 -10.20 6.18 15.48
CA SER A 92 -9.19 5.23 15.00
C SER A 92 -8.88 5.51 13.52
N LEU A 93 -7.76 4.98 13.00
CA LEU A 93 -7.42 5.20 11.58
C LEU A 93 -8.54 4.73 10.62
N GLU A 94 -9.12 3.55 10.89
CA GLU A 94 -10.31 3.04 10.20
C GLU A 94 -11.38 2.57 11.20
N PRO A 95 -12.63 3.08 11.13
CA PRO A 95 -13.16 3.95 10.09
C PRO A 95 -12.96 5.45 10.32
N GLU A 96 -12.88 5.93 11.57
CA GLU A 96 -13.29 7.32 11.88
C GLU A 96 -12.39 8.40 11.26
N LEU A 97 -11.07 8.20 11.22
CA LEU A 97 -10.19 9.17 10.58
C LEU A 97 -10.30 9.11 9.05
N THR A 98 -10.41 7.93 8.45
CA THR A 98 -10.70 7.82 7.01
C THR A 98 -12.05 8.41 6.62
N GLU A 99 -13.08 8.33 7.48
CA GLU A 99 -14.34 9.03 7.31
C GLU A 99 -14.21 10.55 7.40
N LEU A 100 -13.29 11.08 8.21
CA LEU A 100 -13.12 12.54 8.32
C LEU A 100 -12.51 13.15 7.05
N PHE A 101 -11.71 12.39 6.29
CA PHE A 101 -11.25 12.80 4.94
C PHE A 101 -12.28 12.56 3.83
N ARG A 102 -13.52 12.14 4.15
CA ARG A 102 -14.63 11.96 3.19
C ARG A 102 -15.54 13.19 3.07
N VAL A 103 -15.64 14.02 4.10
CA VAL A 103 -16.61 15.14 4.16
C VAL A 103 -16.19 16.25 3.19
N GLN A 104 -17.15 17.01 2.66
CA GLN A 104 -16.84 18.03 1.63
C GLN A 104 -15.81 19.06 2.12
N PRO A 105 -14.94 19.57 1.23
CA PRO A 105 -14.06 20.70 1.50
C PRO A 105 -14.86 22.02 1.52
N GLU A 106 -15.77 22.16 2.48
CA GLU A 106 -16.26 23.45 2.93
C GLU A 106 -15.05 24.26 3.43
N LYS A 107 -15.07 25.59 3.20
CA LYS A 107 -13.89 26.45 3.47
C LYS A 107 -13.49 26.49 4.96
N GLU A 108 -14.40 26.03 5.82
CA GLU A 108 -14.28 25.92 7.28
C GLU A 108 -13.57 24.63 7.76
N ASN A 109 -13.46 23.57 6.94
CA ASN A 109 -12.89 22.27 7.38
C ASN A 109 -11.35 22.20 7.44
N PHE A 110 -10.63 23.27 7.04
CA PHE A 110 -9.17 23.31 6.96
C PHE A 110 -8.48 22.94 8.29
N GLU A 111 -8.89 23.58 9.39
CA GLU A 111 -8.29 23.41 10.72
C GLU A 111 -8.57 22.01 11.32
N LYS A 112 -9.70 21.41 10.95
CA LYS A 112 -10.13 20.06 11.38
C LYS A 112 -9.27 18.97 10.78
N LEU A 113 -8.97 19.08 9.48
CA LEU A 113 -8.05 18.20 8.75
C LEU A 113 -6.61 18.35 9.28
N GLU A 114 -6.19 19.59 9.54
CA GLU A 114 -4.86 19.94 10.07
C GLU A 114 -4.57 19.26 11.42
N TYR A 115 -5.52 19.36 12.38
CA TYR A 115 -5.43 18.72 13.69
C TYR A 115 -5.30 17.19 13.60
N VAL A 116 -6.21 16.55 12.85
CA VAL A 116 -6.26 15.08 12.72
C VAL A 116 -4.97 14.55 12.12
N TRP A 117 -4.51 15.20 11.05
CA TRP A 117 -3.30 14.84 10.34
C TRP A 117 -2.08 14.86 11.27
N ALA A 118 -1.97 15.86 12.16
CA ALA A 118 -0.87 15.95 13.12
C ALA A 118 -0.97 14.89 14.23
N LYS A 119 -2.12 14.77 14.90
CA LYS A 119 -2.27 13.88 16.07
C LYS A 119 -2.03 12.40 15.75
N TRP A 120 -2.35 11.97 14.53
CA TRP A 120 -2.03 10.61 14.07
C TRP A 120 -0.52 10.33 14.00
N ARG A 121 0.28 11.35 13.67
CA ARG A 121 1.74 11.28 13.50
C ARG A 121 2.48 11.36 14.83
N ASP A 122 1.97 12.18 15.75
CA ASP A 122 2.43 12.28 17.14
C ASP A 122 2.32 10.92 17.86
N ALA A 123 1.19 10.22 17.66
CA ALA A 123 0.84 8.98 18.37
C ALA A 123 1.54 7.71 17.86
N SER A 124 1.88 7.66 16.57
CA SER A 124 2.47 6.48 15.93
C SER A 124 3.98 6.52 15.81
N GLY A 125 4.56 7.69 15.55
CA GLY A 125 5.78 7.71 14.77
C GLY A 125 7.13 7.55 15.50
N LYS A 126 7.31 8.27 16.61
CA LYS A 126 8.56 8.93 17.09
C LYS A 126 9.85 8.08 17.29
N LEU A 127 9.88 6.78 16.98
CA LEU A 127 10.70 5.79 17.71
C LEU A 127 11.89 5.13 16.94
N ILE A 128 11.83 4.98 15.61
CA ILE A 128 12.59 3.92 14.89
C ILE A 128 13.85 4.47 14.18
N ARG A 129 14.78 5.05 14.95
CA ARG A 129 15.32 6.33 14.47
C ARG A 129 16.58 6.40 13.55
N GLN A 130 17.71 5.78 13.87
CA GLN A 130 19.03 6.47 13.76
C GLN A 130 19.94 6.25 12.52
N LYS A 131 19.50 5.83 11.31
CA LYS A 131 20.46 4.96 10.61
C LYS A 131 20.76 4.76 9.11
N TYR A 132 20.35 5.32 7.94
CA TYR A 132 20.95 4.96 6.56
C TYR A 132 21.60 6.15 5.84
N LEU A 133 22.61 5.91 5.00
CA LEU A 133 23.34 6.85 4.14
C LEU A 133 23.72 6.25 2.77
N ASP A 134 24.34 5.05 2.75
CA ASP A 134 25.27 4.68 1.68
C ASP A 134 24.61 3.91 0.51
N TYR A 135 23.56 3.12 0.78
CA TYR A 135 22.77 2.43 -0.26
C TYR A 135 22.10 3.38 -1.27
N VAL A 136 21.81 4.62 -0.86
CA VAL A 136 21.12 5.68 -1.65
C VAL A 136 21.70 5.87 -3.05
N ARG A 137 23.00 5.68 -3.23
CA ARG A 137 23.70 6.04 -4.47
C ARG A 137 23.20 5.28 -5.70
N LEU A 138 22.89 4.00 -5.57
CA LEU A 138 22.62 3.11 -6.71
C LEU A 138 21.21 3.30 -7.31
N SER A 139 20.20 3.56 -6.47
CA SER A 139 18.80 3.63 -6.94
C SER A 139 18.46 4.93 -7.69
N ASN A 140 19.35 5.93 -7.72
CA ASN A 140 19.14 7.17 -8.47
C ASN A 140 19.26 6.97 -10.00
N GLU A 141 20.08 6.02 -10.45
CA GLU A 141 20.34 5.82 -11.89
C GLU A 141 19.11 5.24 -12.62
N ALA A 142 18.40 4.30 -12.00
CA ALA A 142 17.19 3.69 -12.55
C ALA A 142 16.02 4.68 -12.71
N ALA A 143 15.89 5.65 -11.80
CA ALA A 143 14.84 6.68 -11.87
C ALA A 143 15.11 7.71 -12.98
N ILE A 144 16.38 8.00 -13.28
CA ILE A 144 16.78 8.95 -14.33
C ILE A 144 16.58 8.32 -15.72
N ALA A 145 16.92 7.04 -15.89
CA ALA A 145 16.82 6.34 -17.18
C ALA A 145 15.39 6.35 -17.78
N ASN A 146 14.37 6.24 -16.93
CA ASN A 146 12.96 6.09 -17.35
C ASN A 146 12.24 7.42 -17.68
N LYS A 147 12.90 8.58 -17.59
CA LYS A 147 12.34 9.90 -17.97
C LYS A 147 11.00 10.28 -17.31
N LEU A 148 10.66 9.70 -16.16
CA LEU A 148 9.37 9.90 -15.48
C LEU A 148 9.20 11.33 -14.93
N LYS A 149 10.31 12.00 -14.58
CA LYS A 149 10.31 13.29 -13.90
C LYS A 149 9.60 14.43 -14.67
N PRO A 150 9.88 14.70 -15.97
CA PRO A 150 9.15 15.71 -16.74
C PRO A 150 7.63 15.51 -16.73
N PHE A 151 7.13 14.28 -16.93
CA PHE A 151 5.69 14.03 -16.95
C PHE A 151 5.04 14.28 -15.58
N TYR A 152 5.70 13.86 -14.49
CA TYR A 152 5.24 14.21 -13.14
C TYR A 152 5.25 15.73 -12.88
N GLN A 153 6.21 16.49 -13.44
CA GLN A 153 6.26 17.94 -13.28
C GLN A 153 5.09 18.64 -14.00
N GLU A 154 4.69 18.19 -15.18
CA GLU A 154 3.49 18.70 -15.87
C GLU A 154 2.20 18.36 -15.10
N LEU A 155 2.06 17.10 -14.65
CA LEU A 155 0.92 16.66 -13.83
C LEU A 155 0.81 17.47 -12.53
N HIS A 156 1.94 17.68 -11.84
CA HIS A 156 2.02 18.50 -10.62
C HIS A 156 1.63 19.95 -10.88
N ALA A 157 2.12 20.56 -11.97
CA ALA A 157 1.79 21.93 -12.33
C ALA A 157 0.30 22.10 -12.67
N TYR A 158 -0.27 21.17 -13.43
CA TYR A 158 -1.70 21.13 -13.74
C TYR A 158 -2.56 20.99 -12.47
N VAL A 159 -2.26 19.99 -11.64
CA VAL A 159 -2.95 19.75 -10.37
C VAL A 159 -2.84 20.96 -9.44
N ARG A 160 -1.66 21.57 -9.29
CA ARG A 160 -1.47 22.78 -8.49
C ARG A 160 -2.29 23.96 -9.01
N HIS A 161 -2.33 24.16 -10.33
CA HIS A 161 -3.15 25.20 -10.95
C HIS A 161 -4.65 24.99 -10.64
N LYS A 162 -5.14 23.77 -10.80
CA LYS A 162 -6.54 23.41 -10.54
C LYS A 162 -6.92 23.53 -9.06
N LEU A 163 -6.11 22.98 -8.17
CA LEU A 163 -6.31 23.13 -6.72
C LEU A 163 -6.27 24.61 -6.30
N ARG A 164 -5.50 25.46 -6.99
CA ARG A 164 -5.51 26.92 -6.75
C ARG A 164 -6.78 27.61 -7.26
N GLN A 165 -7.36 27.17 -8.38
CA GLN A 165 -8.67 27.62 -8.83
C GLN A 165 -9.78 27.22 -7.82
N PHE A 166 -9.63 26.06 -7.17
CA PHE A 166 -10.62 25.53 -6.22
C PHE A 166 -10.49 26.11 -4.80
N TYR A 167 -9.30 26.04 -4.19
CA TYR A 167 -9.06 26.44 -2.79
C TYR A 167 -8.68 27.91 -2.60
N GLY A 168 -8.37 28.64 -3.68
CA GLY A 168 -8.01 30.05 -3.65
C GLY A 168 -6.50 30.33 -3.63
N GLU A 169 -6.15 31.56 -4.01
CA GLU A 169 -4.78 32.03 -4.16
C GLU A 169 -4.04 32.13 -2.82
N GLU A 170 -4.79 32.31 -1.73
CA GLU A 170 -4.31 32.42 -0.35
C GLU A 170 -3.98 31.06 0.28
N LYS A 171 -4.47 29.96 -0.32
CA LYS A 171 -4.21 28.58 0.15
C LYS A 171 -3.19 27.83 -0.70
N ILE A 172 -3.17 28.07 -2.01
CA ILE A 172 -2.29 27.34 -2.95
C ILE A 172 -1.39 28.33 -3.71
N SER A 173 -0.08 28.22 -3.49
CA SER A 173 0.91 29.00 -4.24
C SER A 173 0.92 28.60 -5.72
N ALA A 174 1.03 29.58 -6.62
CA ALA A 174 1.15 29.32 -8.06
C ALA A 174 2.47 28.63 -8.45
N ALA A 175 3.53 28.80 -7.65
CA ALA A 175 4.89 28.33 -7.93
C ALA A 175 5.48 27.44 -6.83
N GLY A 176 5.00 27.53 -5.59
CA GLY A 176 5.49 26.75 -4.45
C GLY A 176 4.98 25.30 -4.40
N PRO A 177 5.38 24.53 -3.37
CA PRO A 177 4.87 23.18 -3.14
C PRO A 177 3.37 23.14 -2.87
N ILE A 178 2.71 22.02 -3.16
CA ILE A 178 1.29 21.79 -2.82
C ILE A 178 1.19 21.37 -1.35
N PRO A 179 0.26 21.91 -0.54
CA PRO A 179 0.02 21.42 0.82
C PRO A 179 -0.41 19.95 0.82
N ALA A 180 0.30 19.09 1.55
CA ALA A 180 0.17 17.63 1.46
C ALA A 180 -1.24 17.08 1.78
N HIS A 181 -2.08 17.85 2.48
CA HIS A 181 -3.43 17.45 2.87
C HIS A 181 -4.48 17.62 1.75
N VAL A 182 -4.24 18.46 0.73
CA VAL A 182 -5.19 18.68 -0.39
C VAL A 182 -4.99 17.71 -1.57
N LEU A 183 -4.21 16.65 -1.39
CA LEU A 183 -3.82 15.69 -2.44
C LEU A 183 -4.37 14.27 -2.21
N GLY A 184 -5.47 14.15 -1.47
CA GLY A 184 -6.07 12.87 -1.11
C GLY A 184 -7.54 12.97 -0.70
N MET A 185 -8.25 13.97 -1.23
CA MET A 185 -9.60 14.34 -0.78
C MET A 185 -10.42 14.93 -1.93
N TYR A 186 -11.33 14.12 -2.50
CA TYR A 186 -12.58 14.51 -3.19
C TYR A 186 -13.24 13.22 -3.74
N THR A 187 -14.58 13.21 -3.90
CA THR A 187 -15.31 12.47 -4.95
C THR A 187 -16.63 13.18 -5.26
N SER A 188 -17.21 12.93 -6.44
CA SER A 188 -18.52 13.48 -6.82
C SER A 188 -19.43 12.43 -7.46
N TYR A 189 -20.33 11.88 -6.64
CA TYR A 189 -21.74 12.27 -6.77
C TYR A 189 -22.48 12.06 -5.44
N CYS A 190 -23.37 13.00 -5.08
CA CYS A 190 -24.28 12.80 -3.94
C CYS A 190 -25.72 12.73 -4.47
N LEU A 191 -26.32 11.53 -4.40
CA LEU A 191 -27.76 11.34 -4.54
C LEU A 191 -28.31 10.78 -3.23
N CYS A 192 -29.09 11.61 -2.54
CA CYS A 192 -29.55 11.32 -1.18
C CYS A 192 -30.55 10.16 -1.13
N ARG A 193 -30.10 8.95 -0.75
CA ARG A 193 -30.71 8.10 0.30
C ARG A 193 -29.92 6.79 0.51
N GLN A 194 -29.85 6.35 1.77
CA GLN A 194 -29.34 5.06 2.26
C GLN A 194 -27.81 4.84 2.18
N ASN A 195 -27.13 5.13 3.29
CA ASN A 195 -25.96 4.43 3.85
C ASN A 195 -24.88 3.87 2.88
N LEU A 196 -24.34 4.71 2.00
CA LEU A 196 -23.16 4.40 1.18
C LEU A 196 -22.02 5.37 1.51
N LEU A 197 -20.79 4.84 1.65
CA LEU A 197 -19.67 5.51 2.33
C LEU A 197 -18.31 5.20 1.69
N GLU A 198 -17.44 6.22 1.68
CA GLU A 198 -15.97 6.16 1.54
C GLU A 198 -15.38 5.65 0.22
N GLU A 199 -15.49 6.49 -0.82
CA GLU A 199 -14.61 6.43 -1.99
C GLU A 199 -13.21 7.02 -1.67
N ALA A 200 -12.16 6.51 -2.34
CA ALA A 200 -10.79 7.06 -2.48
C ALA A 200 -10.06 7.64 -1.22
N ARG A 201 -9.52 6.76 -0.36
CA ARG A 201 -8.81 7.10 0.89
C ARG A 201 -7.30 7.37 0.71
N ASN A 202 -6.80 8.60 0.96
CA ASN A 202 -5.36 8.91 0.90
C ASN A 202 -4.84 9.93 1.96
N MET A 203 -4.39 9.43 3.10
CA MET A 203 -3.74 10.18 4.21
C MET A 203 -2.32 10.72 3.89
N TRP A 204 -1.70 10.31 2.77
CA TRP A 204 -0.25 10.50 2.56
C TRP A 204 0.12 11.13 1.21
N ALA A 205 -0.80 11.78 0.49
CA ALA A 205 -0.54 12.34 -0.85
C ALA A 205 0.11 11.32 -1.83
N GLN A 206 -0.25 10.04 -1.71
CA GLN A 206 0.33 8.94 -2.51
C GLN A 206 -0.46 8.58 -3.77
N ASN A 207 -1.78 8.81 -3.76
CA ASN A 207 -2.70 8.50 -4.85
C ASN A 207 -3.69 9.67 -4.97
N TRP A 208 -3.57 10.43 -6.04
CA TRP A 208 -4.34 11.65 -6.26
C TRP A 208 -5.64 11.39 -7.04
N GLU A 209 -6.04 10.14 -7.27
CA GLU A 209 -7.26 9.81 -8.03
C GLU A 209 -8.50 10.51 -7.44
N SER A 210 -8.65 10.48 -6.11
CA SER A 210 -9.67 11.25 -5.37
C SER A 210 -9.89 12.68 -5.89
N ILE A 211 -8.83 13.49 -6.02
CA ILE A 211 -8.95 14.89 -6.44
C ILE A 211 -9.36 15.06 -7.92
N PHE A 212 -9.54 13.97 -8.68
CA PHE A 212 -9.91 13.99 -10.10
C PHE A 212 -11.01 15.00 -10.43
N PRO A 213 -12.20 15.03 -9.81
CA PRO A 213 -13.25 15.96 -10.21
C PRO A 213 -13.04 17.40 -9.69
N ALA A 214 -12.06 17.63 -8.80
CA ALA A 214 -11.58 18.97 -8.46
C ALA A 214 -10.50 19.48 -9.44
N VAL A 215 -9.90 18.59 -10.25
CA VAL A 215 -8.90 18.95 -11.28
C VAL A 215 -9.35 18.73 -12.72
N SER A 216 -10.42 17.95 -12.95
CA SER A 216 -11.01 17.67 -14.25
C SER A 216 -11.92 18.80 -14.73
N GLU A 217 -11.85 19.14 -16.01
CA GLU A 217 -12.85 19.97 -16.70
C GLU A 217 -13.90 19.12 -17.45
N PHE A 218 -13.64 17.81 -17.63
CA PHE A 218 -14.51 16.87 -18.32
C PHE A 218 -15.80 16.63 -17.56
N LYS A 219 -16.94 16.71 -18.26
CA LYS A 219 -18.28 16.49 -17.72
C LYS A 219 -18.76 15.04 -17.85
N THR A 220 -17.90 14.18 -18.37
CA THR A 220 -18.13 12.74 -18.50
C THR A 220 -18.43 12.11 -17.14
N LYS A 221 -19.38 11.18 -17.10
CA LYS A 221 -19.66 10.41 -15.87
C LYS A 221 -18.42 9.68 -15.39
N SER A 222 -18.31 9.50 -14.07
CA SER A 222 -17.33 8.60 -13.47
C SER A 222 -17.43 7.23 -14.13
N LEU A 223 -16.28 6.58 -14.36
CA LEU A 223 -16.23 5.15 -14.71
C LEU A 223 -16.43 4.25 -13.49
N ASP A 224 -16.68 4.83 -12.31
CA ASP A 224 -17.02 4.09 -11.10
C ASP A 224 -18.34 3.33 -11.25
N VAL A 225 -18.27 2.01 -11.04
CA VAL A 225 -19.40 1.08 -11.17
C VAL A 225 -20.02 0.70 -9.81
N THR A 226 -19.60 1.32 -8.71
CA THR A 226 -20.07 1.01 -7.35
C THR A 226 -21.59 1.06 -7.21
N ASP A 227 -22.24 2.12 -7.72
CA ASP A 227 -23.71 2.23 -7.76
C ASP A 227 -24.37 1.06 -8.49
N GLU A 228 -23.77 0.57 -9.59
CA GLU A 228 -24.30 -0.54 -10.38
C GLU A 228 -24.05 -1.89 -9.69
N MET A 229 -22.89 -2.09 -9.04
CA MET A 229 -22.62 -3.25 -8.19
C MET A 229 -23.66 -3.37 -7.07
N LEU A 230 -23.96 -2.25 -6.40
CA LEU A 230 -24.92 -2.20 -5.29
C LEU A 230 -26.36 -2.44 -5.79
N LYS A 231 -26.74 -1.80 -6.89
CA LYS A 231 -28.02 -2.01 -7.59
C LYS A 231 -28.21 -3.46 -8.08
N GLN A 232 -27.12 -4.16 -8.41
CA GLN A 232 -27.11 -5.58 -8.74
C GLN A 232 -26.96 -6.52 -7.53
N ASN A 233 -27.02 -6.00 -6.30
CA ASN A 233 -26.84 -6.73 -5.05
C ASN A 233 -25.56 -7.58 -5.04
N TYR A 234 -24.42 -6.98 -5.38
CA TYR A 234 -23.12 -7.60 -5.17
C TYR A 234 -22.86 -7.87 -3.69
N THR A 235 -22.10 -8.92 -3.43
CA THR A 235 -21.54 -9.29 -2.11
C THR A 235 -20.03 -9.40 -2.26
N VAL A 236 -19.28 -9.35 -1.15
CA VAL A 236 -17.83 -9.58 -1.19
C VAL A 236 -17.52 -10.96 -1.79
N ARG A 237 -18.29 -11.99 -1.40
CA ARG A 237 -18.22 -13.33 -1.99
C ARG A 237 -18.29 -13.29 -3.54
N ARG A 238 -19.27 -12.57 -4.11
CA ARG A 238 -19.43 -12.40 -5.57
C ARG A 238 -18.29 -11.62 -6.22
N MET A 239 -17.66 -10.68 -5.51
CA MET A 239 -16.47 -9.97 -6.01
C MET A 239 -15.30 -10.95 -6.18
N PHE A 240 -15.00 -11.74 -5.16
CA PHE A 240 -13.96 -12.77 -5.23
C PHE A 240 -14.26 -13.83 -6.31
N GLU A 241 -15.51 -14.25 -6.48
CA GLU A 241 -15.90 -15.22 -7.52
C GLU A 241 -15.77 -14.66 -8.95
N ILE A 242 -16.08 -13.39 -9.17
CA ILE A 242 -15.87 -12.73 -10.48
C ILE A 242 -14.39 -12.54 -10.76
N SER A 243 -13.60 -12.19 -9.74
CA SER A 243 -12.14 -12.09 -9.87
C SER A 243 -11.48 -13.44 -10.14
N ASP A 244 -11.85 -14.49 -9.40
CA ASP A 244 -11.37 -15.86 -9.63
C ASP A 244 -11.67 -16.30 -11.07
N LYS A 245 -12.89 -16.04 -11.54
CA LYS A 245 -13.28 -16.32 -12.94
C LYS A 245 -12.44 -15.54 -13.96
N PHE A 246 -11.99 -14.33 -13.68
CA PHE A 246 -11.07 -13.60 -14.56
C PHE A 246 -9.70 -14.32 -14.68
N PHE A 247 -9.22 -14.99 -13.63
CA PHE A 247 -8.05 -15.87 -13.72
C PHE A 247 -8.35 -17.15 -14.50
N GLU A 248 -9.50 -17.80 -14.28
CA GLU A 248 -9.94 -18.97 -15.06
C GLU A 248 -10.03 -18.69 -16.57
N ASP A 249 -10.61 -17.53 -16.95
CA ASP A 249 -10.77 -17.13 -18.36
C ASP A 249 -9.43 -16.80 -19.05
N LEU A 250 -8.35 -16.59 -18.27
CA LEU A 250 -6.96 -16.50 -18.76
C LEU A 250 -6.27 -17.88 -18.83
N GLY A 251 -6.96 -18.97 -18.46
CA GLY A 251 -6.39 -20.32 -18.39
C GLY A 251 -5.52 -20.55 -17.16
N LEU A 252 -5.72 -19.77 -16.09
CA LEU A 252 -5.02 -19.89 -14.82
C LEU A 252 -5.86 -20.74 -13.82
N ILE A 253 -5.50 -20.74 -12.53
CA ILE A 253 -5.95 -21.76 -11.57
C ILE A 253 -6.96 -21.13 -10.60
N SER A 254 -8.21 -21.60 -10.63
CA SER A 254 -9.24 -21.18 -9.66
C SER A 254 -8.77 -21.42 -8.22
N VAL A 255 -9.10 -20.51 -7.30
CA VAL A 255 -8.85 -20.68 -5.86
C VAL A 255 -9.50 -21.94 -5.30
N ASN A 256 -10.56 -22.48 -5.92
CA ASN A 256 -11.20 -23.72 -5.50
C ASN A 256 -10.33 -24.97 -5.77
N ASP A 257 -9.50 -24.93 -6.82
CA ASP A 257 -8.54 -26.00 -7.16
C ASP A 257 -7.15 -25.75 -6.55
N GLY A 258 -6.75 -24.48 -6.45
CA GLY A 258 -5.44 -24.07 -5.95
C GLY A 258 -5.32 -24.00 -4.42
N ALA A 259 -6.40 -23.69 -3.70
CA ALA A 259 -6.37 -23.43 -2.26
C ALA A 259 -7.43 -24.24 -1.49
N ALA A 260 -6.97 -25.04 -0.53
CA ALA A 260 -7.81 -25.86 0.32
C ALA A 260 -8.68 -24.96 1.23
N ASP A 261 -9.99 -24.99 1.03
CA ASP A 261 -10.98 -24.19 1.76
C ASP A 261 -10.66 -22.68 1.80
N PHE A 262 -10.27 -22.12 0.64
CA PHE A 262 -9.94 -20.69 0.49
C PHE A 262 -10.96 -19.76 1.17
N TYR A 263 -12.25 -20.01 0.96
CA TYR A 263 -13.34 -19.18 1.46
C TYR A 263 -13.67 -19.41 2.94
N GLY A 264 -13.42 -20.60 3.50
CA GLY A 264 -13.59 -20.87 4.94
C GLY A 264 -12.40 -20.44 5.80
N LEU A 265 -11.20 -20.36 5.20
CA LEU A 265 -9.96 -20.04 5.90
C LEU A 265 -9.49 -18.57 5.77
N SER A 266 -10.00 -17.84 4.78
CA SER A 266 -9.67 -16.43 4.53
C SER A 266 -10.53 -15.45 5.34
N MET A 267 -9.98 -14.29 5.68
CA MET A 267 -10.74 -13.18 6.27
C MET A 267 -11.08 -12.18 5.16
N LEU A 268 -12.21 -12.40 4.47
CA LEU A 268 -12.64 -11.58 3.33
C LEU A 268 -13.46 -10.35 3.75
N GLU A 269 -14.05 -10.36 4.94
CA GLU A 269 -14.86 -9.28 5.52
C GLU A 269 -14.36 -8.96 6.94
N ARG A 270 -14.68 -7.76 7.48
CA ARG A 270 -14.33 -7.39 8.86
C ARG A 270 -15.23 -8.14 9.85
N PRO A 271 -14.70 -8.86 10.87
CA PRO A 271 -15.52 -9.53 11.85
C PRO A 271 -16.41 -8.57 12.66
N GLU A 272 -17.71 -8.89 12.79
CA GLU A 272 -18.67 -8.10 13.58
C GLU A 272 -18.61 -8.37 15.09
N ASP A 273 -17.87 -9.39 15.53
CA ASP A 273 -17.75 -9.83 16.92
C ASP A 273 -16.86 -8.95 17.83
N GLY A 274 -16.47 -7.77 17.35
CA GLY A 274 -15.72 -6.78 18.10
C GLY A 274 -14.21 -7.05 18.23
N ARG A 275 -13.67 -8.09 17.57
CA ARG A 275 -12.22 -8.31 17.50
C ARG A 275 -11.52 -7.19 16.71
N GLU A 276 -10.44 -6.63 17.26
CA GLU A 276 -9.54 -5.75 16.50
C GLU A 276 -8.71 -6.58 15.51
N VAL A 277 -8.65 -6.14 14.25
CA VAL A 277 -7.97 -6.84 13.13
C VAL A 277 -7.22 -5.85 12.24
N VAL A 278 -6.13 -6.31 11.60
CA VAL A 278 -5.38 -5.50 10.62
C VAL A 278 -6.11 -5.52 9.28
N CYS A 279 -6.90 -4.48 9.00
CA CYS A 279 -7.75 -4.39 7.80
C CYS A 279 -6.99 -4.17 6.47
N HIS A 280 -5.75 -3.68 6.49
CA HIS A 280 -4.94 -3.50 5.28
C HIS A 280 -4.78 -4.86 4.57
N ALA A 281 -5.14 -4.90 3.29
CA ALA A 281 -5.18 -6.12 2.49
C ALA A 281 -3.81 -6.85 2.46
N SER A 282 -3.86 -8.18 2.44
CA SER A 282 -2.70 -9.02 2.12
C SER A 282 -3.08 -10.48 1.83
N ALA A 283 -2.41 -11.06 0.83
CA ALA A 283 -2.36 -12.49 0.51
C ALA A 283 -1.26 -13.24 1.31
N TRP A 284 -1.46 -14.53 1.54
CA TRP A 284 -0.62 -15.39 2.37
C TRP A 284 -0.45 -16.80 1.76
N ASP A 285 0.77 -17.34 1.78
CA ASP A 285 1.09 -18.76 1.52
C ASP A 285 1.45 -19.46 2.85
N PHE A 286 0.67 -20.46 3.24
CA PHE A 286 0.88 -21.37 4.37
C PHE A 286 1.15 -22.82 3.90
N SER A 287 1.36 -23.04 2.59
CA SER A 287 1.34 -24.36 1.96
C SER A 287 2.53 -25.25 2.35
N ALA A 288 2.31 -26.09 3.36
CA ALA A 288 3.30 -27.03 3.90
C ALA A 288 3.77 -28.13 2.91
N THR A 289 3.23 -28.20 1.69
CA THR A 289 3.65 -29.16 0.65
C THR A 289 3.92 -28.48 -0.69
N ASN A 290 4.67 -29.14 -1.57
CA ASN A 290 5.00 -28.64 -2.92
C ASN A 290 3.91 -28.94 -3.97
N LYS A 291 2.62 -28.88 -3.58
CA LYS A 291 1.49 -29.30 -4.40
C LYS A 291 0.26 -28.45 -4.13
N LEU A 292 -0.65 -28.44 -5.10
CA LEU A 292 -2.02 -27.93 -4.96
C LEU A 292 -2.99 -29.10 -4.64
N PRO A 293 -4.12 -28.85 -3.95
CA PRO A 293 -4.45 -27.59 -3.29
C PRO A 293 -3.52 -27.32 -2.10
N GLY A 294 -3.03 -26.09 -2.00
CA GLY A 294 -2.21 -25.60 -0.89
C GLY A 294 -3.05 -24.91 0.19
N ASP A 295 -2.40 -24.32 1.21
CA ASP A 295 -3.06 -23.43 2.15
C ASP A 295 -2.69 -21.99 1.75
N PHE A 296 -3.59 -21.32 1.05
CA PHE A 296 -3.42 -19.94 0.59
C PHE A 296 -4.64 -19.12 1.02
N ARG A 297 -4.43 -17.89 1.49
CA ARG A 297 -5.48 -17.08 2.13
C ARG A 297 -5.36 -15.60 1.82
N ILE A 298 -6.48 -14.89 1.80
CA ILE A 298 -6.51 -13.42 1.79
C ILE A 298 -7.05 -12.90 3.13
N LYS A 299 -6.50 -11.78 3.59
CA LYS A 299 -6.94 -11.05 4.79
C LYS A 299 -7.21 -9.59 4.42
N MET A 300 -8.46 -9.24 4.12
CA MET A 300 -8.90 -7.91 3.69
C MET A 300 -10.24 -7.57 4.34
N CYS A 301 -10.42 -6.33 4.79
CA CYS A 301 -11.75 -5.83 5.21
C CYS A 301 -12.51 -5.32 3.98
N THR A 302 -12.87 -6.23 3.07
CA THR A 302 -13.45 -5.91 1.75
C THR A 302 -14.85 -5.30 1.89
N ARG A 303 -15.21 -4.40 0.98
CA ARG A 303 -16.54 -3.78 0.90
C ARG A 303 -16.99 -3.76 -0.57
N VAL A 304 -18.30 -3.63 -0.82
CA VAL A 304 -18.86 -3.69 -2.17
C VAL A 304 -18.70 -2.34 -2.89
N ASN A 305 -17.57 -2.17 -3.60
CA ASN A 305 -17.26 -1.01 -4.44
C ASN A 305 -16.19 -1.35 -5.50
N MET A 306 -16.00 -0.46 -6.48
CA MET A 306 -15.06 -0.66 -7.60
C MET A 306 -13.58 -0.70 -7.15
N ASN A 307 -13.16 0.14 -6.21
CA ASN A 307 -11.78 0.13 -5.70
C ASN A 307 -11.46 -1.23 -5.07
N ASP A 308 -12.32 -1.70 -4.18
CA ASP A 308 -12.10 -2.97 -3.49
C ASP A 308 -12.22 -4.16 -4.45
N LEU A 309 -13.01 -4.07 -5.54
CA LEU A 309 -12.99 -5.06 -6.63
C LEU A 309 -11.62 -5.10 -7.34
N ILE A 310 -11.00 -3.95 -7.57
CA ILE A 310 -9.65 -3.86 -8.17
C ILE A 310 -8.60 -4.43 -7.20
N VAL A 311 -8.68 -4.11 -5.91
CA VAL A 311 -7.79 -4.67 -4.87
C VAL A 311 -7.96 -6.19 -4.73
N VAL A 312 -9.17 -6.73 -4.84
CA VAL A 312 -9.41 -8.19 -4.83
C VAL A 312 -8.69 -8.89 -5.99
N HIS A 313 -8.66 -8.30 -7.19
CA HIS A 313 -7.87 -8.83 -8.31
C HIS A 313 -6.35 -8.73 -8.06
N HIS A 314 -5.87 -7.63 -7.44
CA HIS A 314 -4.46 -7.48 -7.07
C HIS A 314 -4.02 -8.56 -6.06
N GLU A 315 -4.78 -8.77 -4.99
CA GLU A 315 -4.51 -9.77 -3.96
C GLU A 315 -4.61 -11.21 -4.50
N LEU A 316 -5.59 -11.49 -5.37
CA LEU A 316 -5.65 -12.77 -6.07
C LEU A 316 -4.49 -12.96 -7.06
N GLY A 317 -3.90 -11.89 -7.58
CA GLY A 317 -2.65 -11.93 -8.34
C GLY A 317 -1.49 -12.51 -7.53
N HIS A 318 -1.35 -12.12 -6.25
CA HIS A 318 -0.37 -12.72 -5.34
C HIS A 318 -0.66 -14.20 -5.07
N ILE A 319 -1.93 -14.56 -4.82
CA ILE A 319 -2.36 -15.97 -4.62
C ILE A 319 -2.05 -16.81 -5.86
N GLN A 320 -2.34 -16.29 -7.05
CA GLN A 320 -2.05 -16.96 -8.31
C GLN A 320 -0.55 -17.12 -8.55
N TYR A 321 0.29 -16.13 -8.20
CA TYR A 321 1.75 -16.29 -8.21
C TYR A 321 2.16 -17.45 -7.27
N GLY A 322 1.56 -17.49 -6.08
CA GLY A 322 1.63 -18.60 -5.12
C GLY A 322 1.39 -19.98 -5.74
N PHE A 323 0.27 -20.14 -6.45
CA PHE A 323 -0.06 -21.40 -7.13
C PHE A 323 0.99 -21.82 -8.16
N GLN A 324 1.56 -20.88 -8.92
CA GLN A 324 2.54 -21.18 -9.97
C GLN A 324 3.91 -21.62 -9.41
N TYR A 325 4.36 -21.07 -8.27
CA TYR A 325 5.64 -21.44 -7.66
C TYR A 325 5.56 -22.51 -6.57
N VAL A 326 4.37 -23.00 -6.16
CA VAL A 326 4.24 -23.94 -5.03
C VAL A 326 5.11 -25.20 -5.17
N ASN A 327 5.33 -25.66 -6.41
CA ASN A 327 6.17 -26.83 -6.73
C ASN A 327 7.68 -26.60 -6.49
N GLN A 328 8.13 -25.36 -6.36
CA GLN A 328 9.53 -25.01 -6.09
C GLN A 328 9.92 -25.29 -4.63
N SER A 329 11.23 -25.44 -4.37
CA SER A 329 11.76 -25.44 -3.01
C SER A 329 11.20 -24.23 -2.24
N PRO A 330 10.81 -24.35 -0.95
CA PRO A 330 10.31 -23.22 -0.15
C PRO A 330 11.20 -21.97 -0.19
N LEU A 331 12.52 -22.15 -0.32
CA LEU A 331 13.52 -21.08 -0.46
C LEU A 331 13.43 -20.30 -1.79
N PHE A 332 12.60 -20.73 -2.74
CA PHE A 332 12.33 -20.10 -4.04
C PHE A 332 10.83 -19.85 -4.27
N ARG A 333 10.03 -19.78 -3.20
CA ARG A 333 8.61 -19.38 -3.25
C ARG A 333 8.46 -17.87 -2.98
N ASP A 334 9.00 -17.08 -3.89
CA ASP A 334 8.93 -15.62 -3.89
C ASP A 334 8.91 -15.13 -5.35
N GLY A 335 8.59 -13.86 -5.57
CA GLY A 335 8.73 -13.22 -6.88
C GLY A 335 10.18 -13.21 -7.36
N ALA A 336 10.40 -13.14 -8.68
CA ALA A 336 11.75 -13.09 -9.27
C ALA A 336 12.59 -11.91 -8.73
N ASN A 337 11.90 -10.85 -8.31
CA ASN A 337 12.27 -9.95 -7.22
C ASN A 337 10.97 -9.43 -6.57
N PRO A 338 11.00 -8.75 -5.40
CA PRO A 338 9.79 -8.29 -4.74
C PRO A 338 8.88 -7.36 -5.57
N GLY A 339 9.42 -6.66 -6.57
CA GLY A 339 8.61 -5.84 -7.48
C GLY A 339 7.78 -6.67 -8.46
N PHE A 340 8.24 -7.85 -8.88
CA PHE A 340 7.45 -8.76 -9.73
C PHE A 340 6.19 -9.26 -9.01
N HIS A 341 6.26 -9.46 -7.69
CA HIS A 341 5.13 -10.02 -6.92
C HIS A 341 3.95 -9.05 -6.90
N GLU A 342 4.21 -7.77 -6.62
CA GLU A 342 3.19 -6.69 -6.67
C GLU A 342 2.79 -6.36 -8.12
N ALA A 343 3.72 -6.41 -9.08
CA ALA A 343 3.43 -6.08 -10.48
C ALA A 343 2.42 -7.02 -11.14
N ILE A 344 2.41 -8.31 -10.77
CA ILE A 344 1.42 -9.27 -11.29
C ILE A 344 0.00 -8.91 -10.81
N GLY A 345 -0.16 -8.48 -9.56
CA GLY A 345 -1.44 -7.97 -9.07
C GLY A 345 -1.89 -6.70 -9.81
N ASP A 346 -0.99 -5.72 -9.95
CA ASP A 346 -1.29 -4.44 -10.61
C ASP A 346 -1.54 -4.57 -12.12
N THR A 347 -0.81 -5.43 -12.83
CA THR A 347 -1.01 -5.68 -14.28
C THR A 347 -2.42 -6.18 -14.59
N LEU A 348 -2.97 -7.01 -13.71
CA LEU A 348 -4.30 -7.60 -13.88
C LEU A 348 -5.39 -6.60 -13.43
N ALA A 349 -5.16 -5.88 -12.34
CA ALA A 349 -5.98 -4.75 -11.92
C ALA A 349 -6.14 -3.67 -13.02
N LEU A 350 -5.09 -3.38 -13.80
CA LEU A 350 -5.15 -2.48 -14.96
C LEU A 350 -6.08 -2.97 -16.08
N SER A 351 -6.28 -4.28 -16.21
CA SER A 351 -7.23 -4.84 -17.20
C SER A 351 -8.67 -4.74 -16.72
N VAL A 352 -8.89 -4.87 -15.41
CA VAL A 352 -10.20 -4.86 -14.75
C VAL A 352 -10.85 -3.49 -14.79
N SER A 353 -10.08 -2.42 -14.61
CA SER A 353 -10.59 -1.03 -14.67
C SER A 353 -10.98 -0.56 -16.08
N THR A 354 -10.74 -1.37 -17.12
CA THR A 354 -11.07 -0.99 -18.50
C THR A 354 -12.59 -1.01 -18.76
N PRO A 355 -13.16 -0.03 -19.48
CA PRO A 355 -14.57 -0.04 -19.90
C PRO A 355 -14.98 -1.31 -20.66
N LYS A 356 -14.03 -1.94 -21.38
CA LYS A 356 -14.24 -3.22 -22.08
C LYS A 356 -14.50 -4.37 -21.11
N HIS A 357 -13.69 -4.49 -20.05
CA HIS A 357 -13.89 -5.52 -19.02
C HIS A 357 -15.19 -5.27 -18.24
N LEU A 358 -15.42 -4.02 -17.80
CA LEU A 358 -16.60 -3.65 -17.02
C LEU A 358 -17.93 -3.94 -17.76
N LYS A 359 -17.97 -3.81 -19.09
CA LYS A 359 -19.09 -4.30 -19.92
C LYS A 359 -19.23 -5.81 -19.87
N SER A 360 -18.14 -6.56 -20.07
CA SER A 360 -18.17 -8.02 -20.11
C SER A 360 -18.64 -8.70 -18.80
N ILE A 361 -18.46 -8.02 -17.65
CA ILE A 361 -18.99 -8.46 -16.34
C ILE A 361 -20.34 -7.80 -15.97
N GLY A 362 -20.97 -7.09 -16.91
CA GLY A 362 -22.31 -6.51 -16.76
C GLY A 362 -22.39 -5.27 -15.85
N LEU A 363 -21.27 -4.63 -15.53
CA LEU A 363 -21.20 -3.44 -14.67
C LEU A 363 -21.21 -2.11 -15.44
N LEU A 364 -21.09 -2.15 -16.77
CA LEU A 364 -21.18 -0.99 -17.65
C LEU A 364 -22.10 -1.30 -18.84
N SER A 365 -22.94 -0.34 -19.26
CA SER A 365 -23.87 -0.57 -20.39
C SER A 365 -23.11 -0.77 -21.71
N GLU A 366 -23.57 -1.68 -22.57
CA GLU A 366 -23.07 -1.83 -23.93
C GLU A 366 -23.15 -0.54 -24.75
N ASP A 367 -24.17 0.30 -24.50
CA ASP A 367 -24.34 1.60 -25.15
C ASP A 367 -23.27 2.64 -24.75
N PHE A 368 -22.52 2.38 -23.66
CA PHE A 368 -21.49 3.30 -23.17
C PHE A 368 -20.37 3.44 -24.20
N LYS A 369 -20.22 4.64 -24.76
CA LYS A 369 -19.08 5.00 -25.60
C LYS A 369 -18.04 5.71 -24.76
N VAL A 370 -16.79 5.28 -24.89
CA VAL A 370 -15.66 6.13 -24.58
C VAL A 370 -15.55 7.11 -25.74
N ASP A 371 -15.68 8.40 -25.45
CA ASP A 371 -15.30 9.49 -26.34
C ASP A 371 -13.95 10.07 -25.91
N ASP A 372 -13.38 10.99 -26.69
CA ASP A 372 -12.07 11.59 -26.44
C ASP A 372 -12.00 12.29 -25.06
N GLU A 373 -13.11 12.85 -24.57
CA GLU A 373 -13.20 13.40 -23.20
C GLU A 373 -13.14 12.28 -22.14
N ALA A 374 -13.82 11.16 -22.34
CA ALA A 374 -13.81 10.02 -21.43
C ALA A 374 -12.45 9.28 -21.43
N GLU A 375 -11.75 9.21 -22.57
CA GLU A 375 -10.39 8.67 -22.64
C GLU A 375 -9.39 9.59 -21.93
N LEU A 376 -9.46 10.91 -22.15
CA LEU A 376 -8.64 11.88 -21.41
C LEU A 376 -8.94 11.90 -19.91
N ALA A 377 -10.22 11.75 -19.52
CA ALA A 377 -10.63 11.60 -18.13
C ALA A 377 -10.05 10.33 -17.49
N PHE A 378 -10.11 9.19 -18.19
CA PHE A 378 -9.51 7.94 -17.74
C PHE A 378 -7.98 8.05 -17.60
N LEU A 379 -7.29 8.58 -18.63
CA LEU A 379 -5.84 8.77 -18.60
C LEU A 379 -5.39 9.75 -17.51
N LEU A 380 -6.18 10.78 -17.22
CA LEU A 380 -5.94 11.69 -16.08
C LEU A 380 -6.09 10.96 -14.75
N ARG A 381 -7.12 10.12 -14.55
CA ARG A 381 -7.23 9.28 -13.34
C ARG A 381 -6.05 8.32 -13.20
N MET A 382 -5.67 7.62 -14.27
CA MET A 382 -4.52 6.72 -14.25
C MET A 382 -3.20 7.44 -13.94
N ALA A 383 -3.04 8.69 -14.40
CA ALA A 383 -1.88 9.52 -14.04
C ALA A 383 -1.92 9.98 -12.57
N LEU A 384 -3.10 10.42 -12.09
CA LEU A 384 -3.32 10.79 -10.69
C LEU A 384 -3.12 9.61 -9.73
N GLU A 385 -3.40 8.38 -10.16
CA GLU A 385 -3.11 7.17 -9.39
C GLU A 385 -1.64 6.75 -9.50
N LYS A 386 -1.20 6.32 -10.69
CA LYS A 386 0.08 5.64 -10.89
C LYS A 386 1.27 6.61 -10.97
N VAL A 387 1.14 7.71 -11.71
CA VAL A 387 2.26 8.66 -11.92
C VAL A 387 2.54 9.49 -10.67
N ALA A 388 1.51 9.87 -9.92
CA ALA A 388 1.66 10.55 -8.63
C ALA A 388 2.33 9.68 -7.55
N PHE A 389 2.12 8.36 -7.62
CA PHE A 389 2.66 7.40 -6.67
C PHE A 389 4.17 7.13 -6.85
N LEU A 390 4.71 7.29 -8.06
CA LEU A 390 6.14 7.05 -8.33
C LEU A 390 7.09 7.91 -7.45
N PRO A 391 6.97 9.25 -7.36
CA PRO A 391 7.80 10.04 -6.45
C PRO A 391 7.43 9.84 -4.98
N PHE A 392 6.20 9.41 -4.64
CA PHE A 392 5.85 9.01 -3.27
C PHE A 392 6.64 7.77 -2.83
N SER A 393 6.59 6.69 -3.63
CA SER A 393 7.20 5.41 -3.33
C SER A 393 8.73 5.48 -3.38
N TYR A 394 9.27 6.25 -4.34
CA TYR A 394 10.69 6.58 -4.37
C TYR A 394 11.12 7.36 -3.13
N ALA A 395 10.41 8.43 -2.75
CA ALA A 395 10.75 9.21 -1.55
C ALA A 395 10.57 8.38 -0.25
N MET A 396 9.60 7.47 -0.20
CA MET A 396 9.36 6.59 0.94
C MET A 396 10.54 5.67 1.21
N ASP A 397 10.93 4.84 0.23
CA ASP A 397 12.06 3.94 0.46
C ASP A 397 13.40 4.69 0.38
N LEU A 398 13.57 5.79 -0.35
CA LEU A 398 14.76 6.66 -0.22
C LEU A 398 14.92 7.25 1.18
N TYR A 399 13.82 7.56 1.87
CA TYR A 399 13.84 8.02 3.25
C TYR A 399 14.16 6.90 4.25
N ARG A 400 13.65 5.69 4.01
CA ARG A 400 13.99 4.50 4.82
C ARG A 400 15.39 3.98 4.54
N TRP A 401 15.86 4.12 3.30
CA TRP A 401 17.27 4.12 2.87
C TRP A 401 17.99 5.41 3.25
N LYS A 402 17.42 6.18 4.17
CA LYS A 402 18.16 7.07 5.05
C LYS A 402 18.00 6.73 6.54
N ILE A 403 17.41 5.59 6.93
CA ILE A 403 17.25 5.05 8.30
C ILE A 403 17.95 3.67 8.70
N PHE A 404 18.70 2.86 7.89
CA PHE A 404 19.47 1.61 8.32
C PHE A 404 21.06 1.43 8.25
N ASP A 405 21.93 1.96 7.33
CA ASP A 405 23.42 2.17 7.53
C ASP A 405 24.02 3.51 8.22
N GLY A 406 23.87 4.77 7.71
CA GLY A 406 24.14 6.10 8.38
C GLY A 406 23.07 7.27 8.43
N SER A 407 23.19 8.35 7.61
CA SER A 407 22.48 9.69 7.51
C SER A 407 21.32 10.12 8.46
N ILE A 408 20.26 9.33 8.56
CA ILE A 408 19.03 9.54 9.34
C ILE A 408 19.23 9.76 10.85
N THR A 409 19.86 10.82 11.38
CA THR A 409 20.50 10.83 12.73
C THR A 409 19.61 10.59 13.99
N THR A 410 19.64 11.41 15.05
CA THR A 410 18.58 11.43 16.09
C THR A 410 17.85 12.77 16.14
N LYS A 411 18.22 13.73 15.27
CA LYS A 411 17.92 15.17 15.40
C LYS A 411 17.38 15.83 14.10
N ASN A 412 16.77 15.04 13.20
CA ASN A 412 16.45 15.38 11.79
C ASN A 412 15.58 14.29 11.08
N LEU A 413 14.73 13.53 11.80
CA LEU A 413 13.79 12.57 11.17
C LEU A 413 12.85 13.32 10.24
N ASN A 414 12.22 14.37 10.75
CA ASN A 414 11.02 14.90 10.12
C ASN A 414 11.34 16.05 9.15
N SER A 415 12.36 16.84 9.44
CA SER A 415 12.93 17.82 8.50
C SER A 415 13.46 17.16 7.22
N GLU A 416 14.23 16.07 7.32
CA GLU A 416 14.72 15.36 6.13
C GLU A 416 13.62 14.53 5.44
N TRP A 417 12.57 14.10 6.15
CA TRP A 417 11.34 13.60 5.50
C TRP A 417 10.76 14.68 4.60
N TRP A 418 10.39 15.84 5.16
CA TRP A 418 9.74 16.91 4.39
C TRP A 418 10.61 17.45 3.26
N LYS A 419 11.93 17.51 3.43
CA LYS A 419 12.90 17.83 2.37
C LYS A 419 12.88 16.84 1.20
N LEU A 420 12.68 15.54 1.45
CA LEU A 420 12.49 14.54 0.38
C LEU A 420 11.09 14.65 -0.25
N ARG A 421 10.06 14.91 0.57
CA ARG A 421 8.67 15.14 0.09
C ARG A 421 8.58 16.36 -0.83
N GLU A 422 9.23 17.45 -0.46
CA GLU A 422 9.32 18.66 -1.26
C GLU A 422 10.21 18.45 -2.49
N GLY A 423 11.38 17.82 -2.33
CA GLY A 423 12.33 17.60 -3.42
C GLY A 423 11.89 16.61 -4.51
N PHE A 424 11.08 15.60 -4.17
CA PHE A 424 10.60 14.59 -5.12
C PHE A 424 9.13 14.73 -5.49
N GLN A 425 8.24 15.03 -4.54
CA GLN A 425 6.81 15.21 -4.82
C GLN A 425 6.40 16.68 -5.00
N GLY A 426 7.23 17.66 -4.63
CA GLY A 426 6.83 19.06 -4.67
C GLY A 426 5.68 19.37 -3.69
N ILE A 427 5.69 18.76 -2.50
CA ILE A 427 4.66 18.98 -1.47
C ILE A 427 5.26 19.50 -0.16
N THR A 428 4.47 20.29 0.58
CA THR A 428 4.83 20.88 1.89
C THR A 428 3.84 20.39 2.96
N PRO A 429 4.22 20.23 4.24
CA PRO A 429 3.23 20.02 5.29
C PRO A 429 2.33 21.27 5.46
N PRO A 430 1.04 21.14 5.79
CA PRO A 430 0.27 22.27 6.33
C PRO A 430 0.82 22.68 7.70
N LEU A 431 1.12 21.65 8.51
CA LEU A 431 2.00 21.66 9.67
C LEU A 431 3.24 22.55 9.57
N LYS A 432 3.44 23.54 10.45
CA LYS A 432 4.81 23.73 10.96
C LYS A 432 5.16 22.49 11.79
N ARG A 433 6.09 21.68 11.31
CA ARG A 433 6.56 20.47 11.99
C ARG A 433 7.90 20.68 12.69
N SER A 434 8.21 19.74 13.56
CA SER A 434 9.34 19.70 14.47
C SER A 434 10.04 18.34 14.41
N GLU A 435 11.09 18.16 15.21
CA GLU A 435 11.76 16.88 15.44
C GLU A 435 11.16 16.09 16.62
N GLU A 436 10.07 16.60 17.20
CA GLU A 436 9.24 15.84 18.12
C GLU A 436 8.18 14.98 17.41
N ASP A 437 8.09 15.14 16.09
CA ASP A 437 7.17 14.46 15.18
C ASP A 437 7.91 13.37 14.35
N PHE A 438 7.19 12.38 13.80
CA PHE A 438 7.71 11.52 12.72
C PHE A 438 6.60 11.17 11.75
N ASP A 439 6.46 12.01 10.73
CA ASP A 439 5.29 12.00 9.87
C ASP A 439 5.25 10.80 8.91
N ALA A 440 6.39 10.13 8.73
CA ALA A 440 6.52 8.90 7.95
C ALA A 440 6.02 7.64 8.68
N GLY A 441 6.19 7.55 10.01
CA GLY A 441 5.72 6.39 10.80
C GLY A 441 4.21 6.25 10.84
N SER A 442 3.50 7.32 10.48
CA SER A 442 2.06 7.29 10.21
C SER A 442 1.66 6.53 8.94
N LYS A 443 2.61 5.95 8.19
CA LYS A 443 2.36 4.99 7.11
C LYS A 443 2.64 3.56 7.58
N PHE A 444 1.66 2.68 7.40
CA PHE A 444 1.72 1.24 7.73
C PHE A 444 3.08 0.58 7.46
N HIS A 445 3.60 0.68 6.22
CA HIS A 445 4.84 0.04 5.79
C HIS A 445 6.10 0.51 6.54
N VAL A 446 6.07 1.69 7.18
CA VAL A 446 7.15 2.16 8.05
C VAL A 446 7.02 1.51 9.44
N ALA A 447 5.80 1.46 10.00
CA ALA A 447 5.53 0.89 11.32
C ALA A 447 5.68 -0.65 11.35
N ALA A 448 5.20 -1.33 10.30
CA ALA A 448 5.21 -2.78 10.13
C ALA A 448 6.46 -3.31 9.37
N GLY A 449 7.50 -2.49 9.19
CA GLY A 449 8.79 -2.90 8.61
C GLY A 449 8.82 -3.25 7.11
N VAL A 450 7.68 -3.43 6.43
CA VAL A 450 7.57 -3.91 5.04
C VAL A 450 8.35 -3.02 4.02
N PRO A 451 9.34 -3.54 3.25
CA PRO A 451 10.07 -2.77 2.23
C PRO A 451 9.16 -2.13 1.16
N TYR A 452 9.41 -0.88 0.75
CA TYR A 452 8.50 -0.10 -0.11
C TYR A 452 8.94 0.03 -1.58
N ILE A 453 10.23 -0.19 -1.87
CA ILE A 453 10.78 -0.14 -3.24
C ILE A 453 10.08 -1.10 -4.20
N ARG A 454 9.50 -2.19 -3.68
CA ARG A 454 8.66 -3.14 -4.42
C ARG A 454 7.60 -2.42 -5.25
N TYR A 455 6.90 -1.42 -4.69
CA TYR A 455 5.81 -0.71 -5.35
C TYR A 455 6.31 0.25 -6.43
N PHE A 456 7.47 0.90 -6.21
CA PHE A 456 8.09 1.75 -7.24
C PHE A 456 8.57 0.93 -8.44
N VAL A 457 9.13 -0.26 -8.20
CA VAL A 457 9.50 -1.20 -9.28
C VAL A 457 8.26 -1.74 -9.98
N ALA A 458 7.20 -2.09 -9.23
CA ALA A 458 5.96 -2.62 -9.77
C ALA A 458 5.12 -1.62 -10.57
N PHE A 459 5.31 -0.31 -10.36
CA PHE A 459 4.67 0.75 -11.17
C PHE A 459 5.53 1.14 -12.39
N ILE A 460 6.61 0.39 -12.69
CA ILE A 460 7.51 0.55 -13.85
C ILE A 460 7.58 -0.73 -14.70
N LEU A 461 7.41 -1.91 -14.07
CA LEU A 461 7.24 -3.21 -14.73
C LEU A 461 5.87 -3.32 -15.44
#